data_AF-A0A929T731-F1
#
_entry.id   AF-A0A929T731-F1
#
_cell.length_a   1.000
_cell.length_b   1.000
_cell.length_c   1.000
_cell.angle_alpha   90.00
_cell.angle_beta   90.00
_cell.angle_gamma   90.00
#
_symmetry.space_group_name_H-M   'P 1'
#
loop_
_entity.id
_entity.type
_entity.pdbx_description
1 polymer ?
#
loop_
_entity_poly.entity_id
_entity_poly.type
_entity_poly.pdbx_seq_one_letter_code
_entity_poly.pdbx_strand_id
1 'polypeptide(L)' 'MNSDEIIVTPDAEAGLYEIRDYIAETLLVPDVALKYIRVIRKEMEVRISKFLHYMV' A
#
# COMPACT_ATOMS: atom_id res chain seq x y z
N MET A 1 -0.20 -5.03 24.83
CA MET A 1 -1.03 -4.93 23.61
C MET A 1 -0.23 -5.56 22.50
N ASN A 2 -0.67 -6.70 21.97
CA ASN A 2 -0.03 -7.28 20.80
C ASN A 2 -0.27 -6.33 19.63
N SER A 3 0.79 -5.76 19.08
CA SER A 3 0.72 -5.08 17.79
C SER A 3 0.64 -6.17 16.74
N ASP A 4 -0.51 -6.30 16.07
CA ASP A 4 -0.62 -7.19 14.93
C ASP A 4 0.37 -6.74 13.85
N GLU A 5 1.22 -7.65 13.39
CA GLU A 5 2.24 -7.38 12.38
C GLU A 5 1.61 -7.54 10.99
N ILE A 6 1.64 -6.47 10.20
CA ILE A 6 1.20 -6.52 8.80
C ILE A 6 2.36 -7.04 7.95
N ILE A 7 2.21 -8.24 7.40
CA ILE A 7 3.19 -8.85 6.49
C ILE A 7 2.76 -8.56 5.04
N VAL A 8 3.62 -7.90 4.27
CA VAL A 8 3.44 -7.70 2.83
C VAL A 8 4.13 -8.85 2.11
N THR A 9 3.40 -9.57 1.25
CA THR A 9 3.99 -10.65 0.44
C THR A 9 4.81 -10.07 -0.72
N PRO A 10 5.80 -10.81 -1.24
CA PRO A 10 6.58 -10.38 -2.40
C PRO A 10 5.70 -10.01 -3.61
N ASP A 11 4.63 -10.76 -3.87
CA ASP A 11 3.70 -10.47 -4.97
C ASP A 11 2.95 -9.14 -4.75
N ALA A 12 2.55 -8.85 -3.52
CA ALA A 12 1.89 -7.60 -3.19
C ALA A 12 2.85 -6.41 -3.31
N GLU A 13 4.13 -6.60 -2.95
CA GLU A 13 5.17 -5.59 -3.14
C GLU A 13 5.44 -5.33 -4.63
N ALA A 14 5.53 -6.40 -5.45
CA ALA A 14 5.68 -6.29 -6.89
C ALA A 14 4.52 -5.50 -7.53
N GLY A 15 3.28 -5.78 -7.14
CA GLY A 15 2.11 -5.03 -7.61
C GLY A 15 2.16 -3.53 -7.26
N LEU A 16 2.72 -3.18 -6.09
CA LEU A 16 2.91 -1.76 -5.73
C LEU A 16 3.97 -1.08 -6.63
N TYR A 17 5.02 -1.79 -7.02
CA TYR A 17 6.01 -1.28 -7.97
C TYR A 17 5.43 -1.13 -9.37
N GLU A 18 4.63 -2.08 -9.84
CA GLU A 18 3.95 -1.97 -11.14
C GLU A 18 3.04 -0.73 -11.20
N ILE A 19 2.26 -0.46 -10.14
CA ILE A 19 1.42 0.75 -10.08
C ILE A 19 2.28 2.03 -10.08
N ARG A 20 3.39 2.05 -9.33
CA ARG A 20 4.33 3.18 -9.34
C ARG A 20 4.84 3.45 -10.75
N ASP A 21 5.38 2.42 -11.39
CA ASP A 21 6.07 2.53 -12.67
C ASP A 21 5.09 2.89 -13.77
N TYR A 22 3.86 2.35 -13.73
CA TYR A 22 2.79 2.78 -14.62
C TYR A 22 2.49 4.28 -14.48
N ILE A 23 2.33 4.79 -13.26
CA ILE A 23 2.04 6.22 -13.06
C ILE A 23 3.24 7.10 -13.43
N ALA A 24 4.46 6.68 -13.09
CA ALA A 24 5.67 7.46 -13.35
C ALA A 24 6.03 7.48 -14.84
N GLU A 25 5.95 6.33 -15.52
CA GLU A 25 6.49 6.14 -16.87
C GLU A 25 5.41 6.18 -17.94
N THR A 26 4.20 5.65 -17.67
CA THR A 26 3.10 5.69 -18.65
C THR A 26 2.32 7.00 -18.58
N LEU A 27 2.04 7.49 -17.37
CA LEU A 27 1.32 8.76 -17.19
C LEU A 27 2.25 9.98 -17.12
N LEU A 28 3.57 9.77 -17.04
CA LEU A 28 4.60 10.82 -16.95
C LEU A 28 4.43 11.76 -15.75
N VAL A 29 3.93 11.24 -14.62
CA VAL A 29 3.69 12.04 -13.40
C VAL A 29 4.40 11.43 -12.17
N PRO A 30 5.74 11.48 -12.12
CA PRO A 30 6.54 10.79 -11.10
C PRO A 30 6.27 11.28 -9.66
N ASP A 31 6.02 12.58 -9.46
CA ASP A 31 5.71 13.15 -8.14
C ASP A 31 4.38 12.61 -7.58
N VAL A 32 3.45 12.28 -8.48
CA VAL A 32 2.14 11.74 -8.16
C VAL A 32 2.22 10.23 -7.88
N ALA A 33 3.12 9.51 -8.56
CA ALA A 33 3.37 8.09 -8.31
C ALA A 33 3.80 7.84 -6.85
N LEU A 34 4.79 8.58 -6.35
CA LEU A 34 5.26 8.46 -4.96
C LEU A 34 4.16 8.80 -3.94
N LYS A 35 3.34 9.82 -4.24
CA LYS A 35 2.21 10.19 -3.39
C LYS A 35 1.18 9.06 -3.31
N TYR A 36 0.84 8.42 -4.43
CA TYR A 36 -0.13 7.33 -4.45
C TYR A 36 0.35 6.08 -3.71
N ILE A 37 1.62 5.67 -3.85
CA ILE A 37 2.16 4.53 -3.10
C ILE A 37 2.04 4.76 -1.59
N ARG A 38 2.40 5.97 -1.11
CA ARG A 38 2.28 6.34 0.31
C ARG A 38 0.83 6.28 0.79
N VAL A 39 -0.11 6.77 -0.02
CA VAL A 39 -1.55 6.71 0.30
C VAL A 39 -2.03 5.26 0.33
N ILE A 40 -1.67 4.44 -0.66
CA ILE A 40 -2.07 3.02 -0.72
C ILE A 40 -1.55 2.26 0.51
N ARG A 41 -0.28 2.43 0.88
CA ARG A 41 0.29 1.79 2.08
C ARG A 41 -0.47 2.19 3.35
N LYS A 42 -0.73 3.48 3.52
CA LYS A 42 -1.49 3.99 4.67
C LYS A 42 -2.92 3.47 4.71
N GLU A 43 -3.61 3.43 3.57
CA GLU A 43 -4.98 2.89 3.48
C GLU A 43 -5.02 1.38 3.76
N MET A 44 -4.02 0.62 3.33
CA MET A 44 -3.89 -0.80 3.68
C MET A 44 -3.73 -0.98 5.19
N GLU A 45 -2.84 -0.22 5.83
CA GLU A 45 -2.63 -0.26 7.28
C GLU A 45 -3.91 0.06 8.05
N VAL A 46 -4.60 1.14 7.67
CA VAL A 46 -5.85 1.57 8.31
C VAL A 46 -6.95 0.54 8.12
N ARG A 47 -7.15 0.01 6.91
CA ARG A 47 -8.24 -0.95 6.64
C ARG A 47 -8.00 -2.29 7.30
N ILE A 48 -6.76 -2.80 7.29
CA ILE A 48 -6.41 -4.08 7.93
C ILE A 48 -6.53 -3.94 9.45
N SER A 49 -5.99 -2.87 10.03
CA SER A 49 -6.14 -2.58 11.47
C SER A 49 -7.61 -2.46 11.89
N LYS A 50 -8.43 -1.77 11.07
CA LYS A 50 -9.88 -1.67 11.30
C LYS A 50 -10.56 -3.03 11.21
N PHE A 51 -10.23 -3.86 10.23
CA PHE A 51 -10.80 -5.20 10.07
C PHE A 51 -10.48 -6.10 11.27
N LEU A 52 -9.23 -6.07 11.76
CA LEU A 52 -8.81 -6.80 12.95
C LEU A 52 -9.55 -6.31 14.21
N HIS A 53 -9.78 -5.00 14.36
CA HIS A 53 -10.53 -4.45 15.48
C HIS A 53 -12.00 -4.89 15.55
N TYR A 54 -12.65 -5.15 14.40
CA TYR A 54 -14.05 -5.62 14.37
C TYR A 54 -14.20 -7.13 14.55
N MET A 55 -13.10 -7.88 14.57
CA MET A 55 -13.10 -9.35 14.70
C MET A 55 -12.75 -9.85 16.11
N VAL A 56 -12.38 -8.96 17.04
CA VAL A 56 -12.02 -9.26 18.44
C VAL A 56 -13.10 -8.77 19.40
#